data_AF-A0A2T2NPI8-F1
#
_entry.id   AF-A0A2T2NPI8-F1
#
_cell.length_a   1.000
_cell.length_b   1.000
_cell.length_c   1.000
_cell.angle_alpha   90.00
_cell.angle_beta   90.00
_cell.angle_gamma   90.00
#
_symmetry.space_group_name_H-M   'P 1'
#
loop_
_entity.id
_entity.type
_entity.pdbx_description
1 polymer ?
#
loop_
_entity_poly.entity_id
_entity_poly.type
_entity_poly.pdbx_seq_one_letter_code
_entity_poly.pdbx_strand_id
1 'polypeptide(L)'
;TPPTSASPATTPLKLQIPQSNAAPNAKRLEASRRTAAKKWEPKLQNPFPEQKEIKRAYPMKLMRHYPAEADDIPESNFVKPEIKKSERVTKLLRSFPGLAPLVVDRTRRVMRAETTNETLKVNKRNTSTDSAMRLAWHCFAIPERSTRAPMMQSGFDSSDWIRENDFKPNSLPGWMKWNTSKY
;
A
#
# COMPACT_ATOMS: atom_id res chain seq x y z
N THR A 1 -61.23 3.78 39.17
CA THR A 1 -60.18 4.44 39.97
C THR A 1 -58.85 4.23 39.27
N PRO A 2 -58.10 5.28 38.89
CA PRO A 2 -56.82 5.10 38.21
C PRO A 2 -55.72 4.68 39.21
N PRO A 3 -54.64 4.01 38.77
CA PRO A 3 -53.58 3.56 39.66
C PRO A 3 -52.63 4.70 40.05
N THR A 4 -52.20 4.68 41.31
CA THR A 4 -51.25 5.62 41.91
C THR A 4 -49.87 5.50 41.28
N SER A 5 -49.37 6.60 40.71
CA SER A 5 -48.01 6.72 40.17
C SER A 5 -46.98 6.64 41.29
N ALA A 6 -46.05 5.68 41.22
CA ALA A 6 -44.92 5.58 42.12
C ALA A 6 -43.94 6.75 41.88
N SER A 7 -43.55 7.44 42.96
CA SER A 7 -42.55 8.50 42.93
C SER A 7 -41.14 7.89 42.83
N PRO A 8 -40.25 8.38 41.95
CA PRO A 8 -38.91 7.84 41.81
C PRO A 8 -38.05 8.16 43.04
N ALA A 9 -37.55 7.13 43.71
CA ALA A 9 -36.61 7.26 44.81
C ALA A 9 -35.27 7.82 44.32
N THR A 10 -34.94 9.04 44.74
CA THR A 10 -33.68 9.71 44.43
C THR A 10 -32.55 9.09 45.25
N THR A 11 -31.95 8.00 44.78
CA THR A 11 -30.71 7.48 45.36
C THR A 11 -29.54 8.38 44.95
N PRO A 12 -28.83 9.04 45.88
CA PRO A 12 -27.68 9.86 45.53
C PRO A 12 -26.53 8.94 45.05
N LEU A 13 -26.32 8.90 43.74
CA LEU A 13 -25.21 8.16 43.13
C LEU A 13 -23.90 8.86 43.51
N LYS A 14 -23.14 8.26 44.43
CA LYS A 14 -21.82 8.76 44.82
C LYS A 14 -20.75 8.14 43.93
N LEU A 15 -20.14 8.96 43.08
CA LEU A 15 -19.11 8.56 42.12
C LEU A 15 -17.77 8.40 42.86
N GLN A 16 -17.41 7.16 43.21
CA GLN A 16 -16.09 6.85 43.75
C GLN A 16 -15.12 6.60 42.59
N ILE A 17 -14.22 7.56 42.34
CA ILE A 17 -13.14 7.40 41.37
C ILE A 17 -12.01 6.60 42.05
N PRO A 18 -11.66 5.41 41.56
CA PRO A 18 -10.59 4.62 42.16
C PRO A 18 -9.26 5.36 42.04
N GLN A 19 -8.62 5.61 43.17
CA GLN A 19 -7.27 6.17 43.22
C GLN A 19 -6.30 5.13 42.68
N SER A 20 -5.70 5.38 41.52
CA SER A 20 -4.76 4.43 40.94
C SER A 20 -3.51 4.34 41.80
N ASN A 21 -3.28 3.20 42.44
CA ASN A 21 -1.98 2.83 43.00
C ASN A 21 -1.02 2.48 41.85
N ALA A 22 -0.67 3.48 41.05
CA ALA A 22 0.24 3.35 39.94
C ALA A 22 1.65 3.12 40.49
N ALA A 23 2.16 1.89 40.32
CA ALA A 23 3.55 1.54 40.56
C ALA A 23 4.50 2.58 39.93
N PRO A 24 5.71 2.83 40.46
CA PRO A 24 6.61 3.87 39.95
C PRO A 24 6.90 3.77 38.44
N ASN A 25 6.84 2.57 37.86
CA ASN A 25 6.93 2.34 36.41
C ASN A 25 5.73 2.88 35.61
N ALA A 26 4.53 2.86 36.19
CA ALA A 26 3.33 3.43 35.56
C ALA A 26 3.38 4.97 35.51
N LYS A 27 3.98 5.63 36.52
CA LYS A 27 4.21 7.10 36.48
C LYS A 27 5.17 7.50 35.36
N ARG A 28 6.24 6.72 35.13
CA ARG A 28 7.16 6.94 33.99
C ARG A 28 6.45 6.75 32.65
N LEU A 29 5.63 5.70 32.54
CA LEU A 29 4.86 5.42 31.34
C LEU A 29 3.82 6.53 31.06
N GLU A 30 3.13 7.02 32.08
CA GLU A 30 2.19 8.14 31.96
C GLU A 30 2.90 9.45 31.57
N ALA A 31 4.04 9.75 32.18
CA ALA A 31 4.85 10.91 31.80
C ALA A 31 5.30 10.82 30.34
N SER A 32 5.76 9.64 29.90
CA SER A 32 6.13 9.39 28.50
C SER A 32 4.94 9.54 27.54
N ARG A 33 3.76 9.04 27.93
CA ARG A 33 2.52 9.21 27.15
C ARG A 33 2.11 10.67 27.07
N ARG A 34 2.21 11.43 28.15
CA ARG A 34 1.90 12.88 28.18
C ARG A 34 2.87 13.68 27.33
N THR A 35 4.17 13.39 27.37
CA THR A 35 5.16 14.09 26.53
C THR A 35 4.98 13.74 25.05
N ALA A 36 4.65 12.48 24.73
CA ALA A 36 4.27 12.10 23.38
C ALA A 36 3.00 12.87 22.94
N ALA A 37 1.94 12.88 23.74
CA ALA A 37 0.70 13.60 23.40
C ALA A 37 0.95 15.09 23.11
N LYS A 38 1.69 15.78 23.98
CA LYS A 38 2.07 17.20 23.77
C LYS A 38 2.89 17.42 22.50
N LYS A 39 3.73 16.47 22.11
CA LYS A 39 4.52 16.55 20.86
C LYS A 39 3.63 16.47 19.61
N TRP A 40 2.49 15.78 19.71
CA TRP A 40 1.54 15.59 18.61
C TRP A 40 0.39 16.59 18.60
N GLU A 41 0.09 17.23 19.73
CA GLU A 41 -0.93 18.27 19.87
C GLU A 41 -0.92 19.35 18.76
N PRO A 42 0.21 20.01 18.43
CA PRO A 42 0.21 21.02 17.35
C PRO A 42 -0.07 20.43 15.96
N LYS A 43 0.27 19.14 15.74
CA LYS A 43 0.01 18.44 14.49
C LYS A 43 -1.44 18.00 14.32
N LEU A 44 -2.18 17.92 15.43
CA LEU A 44 -3.61 17.58 15.45
C LEU A 44 -4.49 18.83 15.34
N GLN A 45 -3.96 20.00 15.73
CA GLN A 45 -4.65 21.28 15.59
C GLN A 45 -4.66 21.81 14.15
N ASN A 46 -3.64 21.48 13.35
CA ASN A 46 -3.61 21.84 11.93
C ASN A 46 -4.18 20.70 11.07
N PRO A 47 -5.36 20.87 10.44
CA PRO A 47 -5.96 19.82 9.62
C PRO A 47 -5.19 19.56 8.32
N PHE A 48 -4.33 20.48 7.90
CA PHE A 48 -3.53 20.37 6.69
C PHE A 48 -2.03 20.44 7.01
N PRO A 49 -1.22 19.47 6.54
CA PRO A 49 0.22 19.48 6.76
C PRO A 49 0.92 20.54 5.92
N GLU A 50 2.03 21.09 6.42
CA GLU A 50 2.83 22.05 5.65
C GLU A 50 3.57 21.36 4.49
N GLN A 51 3.92 22.10 3.43
CA GLN A 51 4.69 21.55 2.30
C GLN A 51 6.02 20.89 2.73
N LYS A 52 6.67 21.41 3.78
CA LYS A 52 7.90 20.82 4.34
C LYS A 52 7.62 19.45 4.97
N GLU A 53 6.48 19.31 5.66
CA GLU A 53 6.05 18.05 6.25
C GLU A 53 5.65 17.04 5.17
N ILE A 54 4.94 17.50 4.13
CA ILE A 54 4.61 16.69 2.95
C ILE A 54 5.89 16.17 2.30
N LYS A 55 6.88 17.03 2.01
CA LYS A 55 8.17 16.64 1.42
C LYS A 55 8.97 15.67 2.31
N ARG A 56 8.90 15.81 3.64
CA ARG A 56 9.54 14.87 4.59
C ARG A 56 8.80 13.53 4.68
N ALA A 57 7.48 13.54 4.55
CA ALA A 57 6.64 12.34 4.62
C ALA A 57 6.67 11.55 3.30
N TYR A 58 6.84 12.22 2.16
CA TYR A 58 6.82 11.60 0.83
C TYR A 58 7.83 10.44 0.68
N PRO A 59 9.11 10.58 1.10
CA PRO A 59 10.06 9.46 1.09
C PRO A 59 9.58 8.26 1.90
N MET A 60 9.02 8.50 3.09
CA MET A 60 8.52 7.44 3.98
C MET A 60 7.20 6.83 3.48
N LYS A 61 6.36 7.61 2.80
CA LYS A 61 5.12 7.15 2.18
C LYS A 61 5.43 6.31 0.94
N LEU A 62 6.41 6.71 0.14
CA LEU A 62 6.95 5.92 -0.98
C LEU A 62 7.46 4.57 -0.45
N MET A 63 8.30 4.56 0.59
CA MET A 63 8.82 3.32 1.22
C MET A 63 7.73 2.37 1.76
N ARG A 64 6.58 2.88 2.22
CA ARG A 64 5.49 2.06 2.77
C ARG A 64 4.67 1.31 1.73
N HIS A 65 4.70 1.76 0.47
CA HIS A 65 3.89 1.19 -0.61
C HIS A 65 4.67 0.30 -1.56
N TYR A 66 6.00 0.27 -1.46
CA TYR A 66 6.79 -0.77 -2.09
C TYR A 66 6.78 -2.00 -1.16
N PRO A 67 6.32 -3.17 -1.63
CA PRO A 67 6.72 -4.40 -0.97
C PRO A 67 8.25 -4.40 -0.97
N ALA A 68 8.88 -4.54 0.21
CA ALA A 68 10.32 -4.72 0.29
C ALA A 68 10.69 -5.83 -0.69
N GLU A 69 11.56 -5.53 -1.65
CA GLU A 69 12.09 -6.54 -2.54
C GLU A 69 12.80 -7.59 -1.67
N ALA A 70 12.65 -8.86 -2.02
CA ALA A 70 13.23 -9.96 -1.23
C ALA A 70 14.78 -9.94 -1.20
N ASP A 71 15.39 -9.00 -1.93
CA ASP A 71 16.82 -8.80 -2.11
C ASP A 71 17.38 -7.59 -1.34
N ASP A 72 16.58 -6.93 -0.48
CA ASP A 72 17.15 -6.00 0.50
C ASP A 72 18.02 -6.81 1.47
N ILE A 73 19.34 -6.80 1.21
CA ILE A 73 20.36 -7.23 2.15
C ILE A 73 20.04 -6.49 3.45
N PRO A 74 19.69 -7.20 4.54
CA PRO A 74 19.39 -6.52 5.79
C PRO A 74 20.63 -5.70 6.14
N GLU A 75 20.47 -4.38 6.25
CA GLU A 75 21.53 -3.52 6.76
C GLU A 75 22.07 -4.18 8.02
N SER A 76 23.38 -4.44 8.10
CA SER A 76 24.00 -5.27 9.14
C SER A 76 23.77 -4.75 10.56
N ASN A 77 23.24 -3.54 10.69
CA ASN A 77 22.92 -2.87 11.95
C ASN A 77 21.41 -2.79 12.26
N PHE A 78 20.53 -3.35 11.41
CA PHE A 78 19.09 -3.28 11.59
C PHE A 78 18.54 -4.59 12.19
N VAL A 79 18.46 -4.64 13.52
CA VAL A 79 17.75 -5.72 14.23
C VAL A 79 16.25 -5.54 13.99
N LYS A 80 15.70 -6.27 13.00
CA LYS A 80 14.26 -6.30 12.77
C LYS A 80 13.58 -6.92 13.98
N PRO A 81 12.70 -6.20 14.70
CA PRO A 81 12.03 -6.78 15.86
C PRO A 81 11.14 -7.93 15.42
N GLU A 82 11.29 -9.08 16.08
CA GLU A 82 10.44 -10.23 15.85
C GLU A 82 9.01 -9.92 16.30
N ILE A 83 8.09 -9.79 15.35
CA ILE A 83 6.68 -9.55 15.65
C ILE A 83 6.05 -10.90 16.01
N LYS A 84 5.94 -11.19 17.31
CA LYS A 84 5.17 -12.32 17.82
C LYS A 84 3.70 -12.13 17.43
N LYS A 85 3.21 -12.93 16.49
CA LYS A 85 1.80 -12.90 16.06
C LYS A 85 0.93 -13.52 17.15
N SER A 86 -0.19 -12.88 17.47
CA SER A 86 -1.14 -13.45 18.42
C SER A 86 -1.87 -14.66 17.83
N GLU A 87 -2.31 -15.59 18.67
CA GLU A 87 -3.05 -16.78 18.24
C GLU A 87 -4.27 -16.40 17.38
N ARG A 88 -5.00 -15.35 17.77
CA ARG A 88 -6.13 -14.82 17.01
C ARG A 88 -5.76 -14.46 15.58
N VAL A 89 -4.61 -13.80 15.37
CA VAL A 89 -4.11 -13.42 14.03
C VAL A 89 -3.67 -14.66 13.24
N THR A 90 -3.04 -15.64 13.89
CA THR A 90 -2.66 -16.89 13.21
C THR A 90 -3.87 -17.70 12.77
N LYS A 91 -4.92 -17.76 13.59
CA LYS A 91 -6.18 -18.45 13.27
C LYS A 91 -6.91 -17.76 12.12
N LEU A 92 -6.91 -16.43 12.11
CA LEU A 92 -7.49 -15.61 11.04
C LEU A 92 -6.75 -15.80 9.71
N LEU A 93 -5.41 -15.85 9.72
CA LEU A 93 -4.65 -16.12 8.50
C LEU A 93 -4.89 -17.53 7.94
N ARG A 94 -5.08 -18.52 8.82
CA ARG A 94 -5.44 -19.90 8.41
C ARG A 94 -6.84 -20.01 7.82
N SER A 95 -7.77 -19.12 8.19
CA SER A 95 -9.15 -19.14 7.68
C SER A 95 -9.33 -18.54 6.29
N PHE A 96 -8.28 -17.97 5.69
CA PHE A 96 -8.32 -17.43 4.32
C PHE A 96 -7.55 -18.36 3.36
N PRO A 97 -8.22 -19.30 2.67
CA PRO A 97 -7.61 -20.17 1.67
C PRO A 97 -7.31 -19.33 0.42
N GLY A 98 -6.13 -18.71 0.39
CA GLY A 98 -5.70 -17.81 -0.69
C GLY A 98 -4.76 -16.70 -0.23
N LEU A 99 -4.65 -16.46 1.08
CA LEU A 99 -3.68 -15.53 1.68
C LEU A 99 -2.54 -16.27 2.41
N ALA A 100 -2.30 -17.53 2.08
CA ALA A 100 -0.97 -18.07 2.27
C ALA A 100 -0.02 -17.16 1.48
N PRO A 101 1.09 -16.67 2.05
CA PRO A 101 2.07 -15.95 1.25
C PRO A 101 2.41 -16.90 0.11
N LEU A 102 2.07 -16.51 -1.12
CA LEU A 102 2.60 -17.15 -2.31
C LEU A 102 4.10 -17.17 -2.05
N VAL A 103 4.64 -18.35 -1.75
CA VAL A 103 6.05 -18.61 -1.98
C VAL A 103 6.14 -18.50 -3.49
N VAL A 104 6.33 -17.26 -3.96
CA VAL A 104 6.50 -17.01 -5.38
C VAL A 104 7.74 -17.80 -5.71
N ASP A 105 7.54 -18.87 -6.46
CA ASP A 105 8.56 -19.84 -6.80
C ASP A 105 9.79 -19.06 -7.29
N ARG A 106 10.83 -19.00 -6.46
CA ARG A 106 12.01 -18.14 -6.70
C ARG A 106 12.62 -18.46 -8.06
N THR A 107 12.55 -19.72 -8.46
CA THR A 107 12.95 -20.26 -9.76
C THR A 107 12.22 -19.61 -10.93
N ARG A 108 10.90 -19.40 -10.86
CA ARG A 108 10.12 -18.72 -11.92
C ARG A 108 10.41 -17.24 -12.01
N ARG A 109 10.74 -16.57 -10.89
CA ARG A 109 11.13 -15.15 -10.89
C ARG A 109 12.54 -14.95 -11.44
N VAL A 110 13.50 -15.79 -11.05
CA VAL A 110 14.88 -15.73 -11.56
C VAL A 110 14.90 -15.99 -13.07
N MET A 111 14.20 -17.03 -13.55
CA MET A 111 14.07 -17.30 -15.00
C MET A 111 13.47 -16.13 -15.78
N ARG A 112 12.44 -15.44 -15.24
CA ARG A 112 11.88 -14.23 -15.88
C ARG A 112 12.84 -13.05 -15.82
N ALA A 113 13.58 -12.87 -14.72
CA ALA A 113 14.57 -11.80 -14.60
C ALA A 113 15.73 -12.01 -15.57
N GLU A 114 16.18 -13.25 -15.77
CA GLU A 114 17.23 -13.63 -16.72
C GLU A 114 16.79 -13.36 -18.16
N THR A 115 15.60 -13.80 -18.56
CA THR A 115 15.08 -13.54 -19.92
C THR A 115 14.86 -12.05 -20.18
N THR A 116 14.43 -11.28 -19.18
CA THR A 116 14.30 -9.82 -19.32
C THR A 116 15.66 -9.13 -19.46
N ASN A 117 16.70 -9.59 -18.76
CA ASN A 117 18.05 -9.06 -18.87
C ASN A 117 18.69 -9.34 -20.23
N GLU A 118 18.47 -10.54 -20.79
CA GLU A 118 18.94 -10.87 -22.13
C GLU A 118 18.26 -10.01 -23.20
N THR A 119 16.94 -9.85 -23.09
CA THR A 119 16.17 -8.97 -23.98
C THR A 119 16.65 -7.53 -23.89
N LEU A 120 16.95 -7.03 -22.68
CA LEU A 120 17.50 -5.69 -22.49
C LEU A 120 18.90 -5.53 -23.13
N LYS A 121 19.76 -6.55 -23.04
CA LYS A 121 21.09 -6.53 -23.69
C LYS A 121 20.97 -6.46 -25.21
N VAL A 122 20.05 -7.23 -25.79
CA VAL A 122 19.78 -7.20 -27.23
C VAL A 122 19.26 -5.83 -27.66
N ASN A 123 18.28 -5.28 -26.92
CA ASN A 123 17.74 -3.95 -27.20
C ASN A 123 18.80 -2.86 -27.11
N LYS A 124 19.66 -2.89 -26.09
CA LYS A 124 20.79 -1.95 -25.96
C LYS A 124 21.76 -2.01 -27.13
N ARG A 125 22.06 -3.21 -27.64
CA ARG A 125 22.90 -3.38 -28.84
C ARG A 125 22.23 -2.83 -30.09
N ASN A 126 20.93 -3.05 -30.24
CA ASN A 126 20.17 -2.56 -31.39
C ASN A 126 20.00 -1.03 -31.37
N THR A 127 19.97 -0.42 -30.18
CA THR A 127 19.83 1.03 -30.00
C THR A 127 21.16 1.75 -29.71
N SER A 128 22.32 1.10 -29.85
CA SER A 128 23.60 1.76 -29.56
C SER A 128 24.11 2.63 -30.70
N THR A 129 23.61 2.44 -31.92
CA THR A 129 23.99 3.26 -33.08
C THR A 129 23.22 4.57 -33.09
N ASP A 130 23.91 5.64 -33.47
CA ASP A 130 23.38 7.01 -33.45
C ASP A 130 22.16 7.21 -34.38
N SER A 131 22.08 6.44 -35.47
CA SER A 131 20.91 6.37 -36.37
C SER A 131 19.71 5.68 -35.71
N ALA A 132 19.93 4.55 -35.04
CA ALA A 132 18.89 3.84 -34.29
C ALA A 132 18.38 4.65 -33.10
N MET A 133 19.25 5.39 -32.40
CA MET A 133 18.84 6.31 -31.34
C MET A 133 17.94 7.42 -31.88
N ARG A 134 18.31 8.06 -33.00
CA ARG A 134 17.50 9.09 -33.64
C ARG A 134 16.16 8.55 -34.12
N LEU A 135 16.14 7.36 -34.72
CA LEU A 135 14.92 6.71 -35.17
C LEU A 135 14.00 6.33 -34.00
N ALA A 136 14.56 5.75 -32.93
CA ALA A 136 13.82 5.47 -31.71
C ALA A 136 13.23 6.77 -31.13
N TRP A 137 14.04 7.82 -30.98
CA TRP A 137 13.56 9.13 -30.54
C TRP A 137 12.42 9.64 -31.41
N HIS A 138 12.53 9.56 -32.73
CA HIS A 138 11.45 9.95 -33.64
C HIS A 138 10.18 9.10 -33.45
N CYS A 139 10.30 7.78 -33.24
CA CYS A 139 9.16 6.91 -32.97
C CYS A 139 8.48 7.19 -31.62
N PHE A 140 9.22 7.64 -30.60
CA PHE A 140 8.69 7.90 -29.25
C PHE A 140 8.37 9.38 -28.96
N ALA A 141 8.92 10.32 -29.73
CA ALA A 141 8.75 11.76 -29.53
C ALA A 141 7.46 12.32 -30.14
N ILE A 142 6.84 11.60 -31.09
CA ILE A 142 5.59 12.06 -31.70
C ILE A 142 4.45 11.86 -30.66
N PRO A 143 3.71 12.93 -30.30
CA PRO A 143 2.62 12.85 -29.32
C PRO A 143 1.35 12.15 -29.86
N GLU A 144 1.40 11.58 -31.05
CA GLU A 144 0.23 11.15 -31.81
C GLU A 144 -0.26 9.77 -31.37
N ARG A 145 -1.53 9.72 -30.97
CA ARG A 145 -2.16 8.57 -30.31
C ARG A 145 -2.24 7.32 -31.20
N SER A 146 -2.36 7.49 -32.51
CA SER A 146 -2.62 6.40 -33.46
C SER A 146 -1.43 5.44 -33.61
N THR A 147 -0.21 5.96 -33.65
CA THR A 147 1.02 5.17 -33.80
C THR A 147 1.47 4.54 -32.48
N ARG A 148 1.06 5.12 -31.34
CA ARG A 148 1.36 4.61 -29.99
C ARG A 148 0.35 3.59 -29.49
N ALA A 149 -0.83 3.51 -30.09
CA ALA A 149 -1.87 2.56 -29.72
C ALA A 149 -1.39 1.10 -29.69
N PRO A 150 -0.61 0.58 -30.67
CA PRO A 150 -0.11 -0.80 -30.65
C PRO A 150 0.88 -1.05 -29.50
N MET A 151 1.69 -0.04 -29.16
CA MET A 151 2.64 -0.11 -28.06
C MET A 151 1.97 0.01 -26.69
N MET A 152 0.91 0.81 -26.59
CA MET A 152 0.09 0.81 -25.37
C MET A 152 -0.68 -0.49 -25.23
N GLN A 153 -1.17 -1.06 -26.34
CA GLN A 153 -1.86 -2.34 -26.39
C GLN A 153 -0.95 -3.51 -26.01
N SER A 154 0.34 -3.47 -26.37
CA SER A 154 1.30 -4.53 -26.00
C SER A 154 1.63 -4.57 -24.50
N GLY A 155 1.30 -3.51 -23.75
CA GLY A 155 1.39 -3.49 -22.29
C GLY A 155 0.27 -4.24 -21.57
N PHE A 156 -0.74 -4.72 -22.30
CA PHE A 156 -1.90 -5.41 -21.74
C PHE A 156 -2.07 -6.81 -22.35
N ASP A 157 -2.76 -7.69 -21.63
CA ASP A 157 -3.00 -9.05 -22.10
C ASP A 157 -3.93 -9.03 -23.32
N SER A 158 -3.53 -9.73 -24.39
CA SER A 158 -4.35 -9.99 -25.57
C SER A 158 -5.74 -10.55 -25.22
N SER A 159 -5.84 -11.37 -24.16
CA SER A 159 -7.10 -11.95 -23.72
C SER A 159 -8.08 -10.89 -23.19
N ASP A 160 -7.58 -9.81 -22.58
CA ASP A 160 -8.40 -8.70 -22.10
C ASP A 160 -8.98 -7.85 -23.23
N TRP A 161 -8.24 -7.70 -24.33
CA TRP A 161 -8.72 -7.02 -25.52
C TRP A 161 -9.86 -7.77 -26.21
N ILE A 162 -9.75 -9.11 -26.29
CA ILE A 162 -10.82 -9.95 -26.84
C ILE A 162 -12.07 -9.85 -25.95
N ARG A 163 -11.90 -9.88 -24.63
CA ARG A 163 -13.01 -9.71 -23.67
C ARG A 163 -13.68 -8.34 -23.80
N GLU A 164 -12.91 -7.26 -23.97
CA GLU A 164 -13.46 -5.91 -24.21
C GLU A 164 -14.28 -5.83 -25.50
N ASN A 165 -13.81 -6.48 -26.57
CA ASN A 165 -14.53 -6.55 -27.83
C ASN A 165 -15.83 -7.38 -27.72
N ASP A 166 -15.82 -8.40 -26.87
CA ASP A 166 -16.96 -9.28 -26.57
C ASP A 166 -17.93 -8.72 -25.51
N PHE A 167 -17.72 -7.48 -25.01
CA PHE A 167 -18.48 -6.89 -23.90
C PHE A 167 -18.42 -7.69 -22.58
N LYS A 168 -17.34 -8.45 -22.37
CA LYS A 168 -17.13 -9.27 -21.16
C LYS A 168 -16.23 -8.54 -20.14
N PRO A 169 -16.45 -8.74 -18.82
CA PRO A 169 -15.60 -8.16 -17.79
C PRO A 169 -14.11 -8.46 -18.00
N ASN A 170 -13.26 -7.43 -17.92
CA ASN A 170 -11.82 -7.53 -18.12
C ASN A 170 -11.02 -6.63 -17.17
N SER A 171 -9.71 -6.84 -17.14
CA SER A 171 -8.76 -6.11 -16.29
C SER A 171 -8.20 -4.83 -16.91
N LEU A 172 -8.73 -4.35 -18.04
CA LEU A 172 -8.21 -3.13 -18.67
C LEU A 172 -8.47 -1.90 -17.79
N PRO A 173 -7.58 -0.90 -17.83
CA PRO A 173 -7.81 0.39 -17.18
C PRO A 173 -9.06 1.08 -17.74
N GLY A 174 -9.78 1.83 -16.91
CA GLY A 174 -11.03 2.49 -17.32
C GLY A 174 -10.90 3.45 -18.51
N TRP A 175 -9.71 4.03 -18.74
CA TRP A 175 -9.44 4.88 -19.90
C TRP A 175 -9.24 4.11 -21.23
N MET A 176 -9.04 2.79 -21.16
CA MET A 176 -8.98 1.87 -22.31
C MET A 176 -10.30 1.12 -22.54
N LYS A 177 -11.18 1.07 -21.54
CA LYS A 177 -12.50 0.42 -21.65
C LYS A 177 -13.47 1.36 -22.36
N TRP A 178 -13.87 1.03 -23.58
CA TRP A 178 -14.91 1.78 -24.32
C TRP A 178 -16.26 1.06 -24.30
N ASN A 179 -16.26 -0.27 -24.21
CA ASN A 179 -17.43 -1.14 -24.15
C ASN A 179 -17.79 -1.53 -22.71
N THR A 180 -16.78 -1.84 -21.88
CA THR A 180 -17.02 -2.38 -20.52
C THR A 180 -16.84 -1.37 -19.39
N SER A 181 -16.71 -0.07 -19.70
CA SER A 181 -16.45 0.99 -18.70
C SER A 181 -17.49 1.13 -17.60
N LYS A 182 -18.70 0.60 -17.81
CA LYS A 182 -19.82 0.62 -16.86
C LYS A 182 -19.82 -0.58 -15.89
N TYR A 183 -18.96 -1.57 -16.12
CA TYR A 183 -18.78 -2.76 -15.27
C TYR A 183 -17.52 -2.61 -14.40
#